data_AF-A0A388SD37-F1
#
_entry.id   AF-A0A388SD37-F1
#
_cell.length_a   1.000
_cell.length_b   1.000
_cell.length_c   1.000
_cell.angle_alpha   90.00
_cell.angle_beta   90.00
_cell.angle_gamma   90.00
#
_symmetry.space_group_name_H-M   'P 1'
#
loop_
_entity.id
_entity.type
_entity.pdbx_description
1 polymer ?
#
loop_
_entity_poly.entity_id
_entity_poly.type
_entity_poly.pdbx_seq_one_letter_code
_entity_poly.pdbx_strand_id
1 'polypeptide(L)'
;MMNGKKTEPEEPLSRESEPLYRQAAEILRDRILKGEYPPGTMIPSERELGNSLGISRIPIRDAIKSLQYIGIVNQVKGKGVVVQKLDPGQVLAKVGPFLASPGLKTLIDLLDIRIAVEQVSVREAARKGTPEDFDELSRLIAVLRSEASEKEKEDAGRQFHLKIAEIGDNQIAVILWHFFDELLKISRSVVHLTEAEKTQSYEEHEELLRALRMRDGDKAAAIMKAHLETTRRELAASHDASVKE
;
A
#
# COMPACT_ATOMS: atom_id res chain seq x y z
N MET A 1 -20.53 34.05 -3.09
CA MET A 1 -20.44 34.10 -4.57
C MET A 1 -19.15 33.39 -4.96
N MET A 2 -19.23 32.11 -5.34
CA MET A 2 -18.05 31.33 -5.73
C MET A 2 -17.97 31.30 -7.26
N ASN A 3 -16.86 31.83 -7.77
CA ASN A 3 -16.56 31.91 -9.19
C ASN A 3 -16.44 30.50 -9.79
N GLY A 4 -17.27 30.21 -10.79
CA GLY A 4 -17.13 29.05 -11.65
C GLY A 4 -15.84 29.15 -12.45
N LYS A 5 -14.87 28.29 -12.15
CA LYS A 5 -13.76 28.02 -13.07
C LYS A 5 -14.35 27.26 -14.27
N LYS A 6 -14.38 27.93 -15.43
CA LYS A 6 -14.60 27.28 -16.73
C LYS A 6 -13.49 26.24 -16.93
N THR A 7 -13.89 24.98 -17.02
CA THR A 7 -13.05 23.90 -17.54
C THR A 7 -12.76 24.20 -19.01
N GLU A 8 -11.51 23.99 -19.43
CA GLU A 8 -11.13 24.03 -20.85
C GLU A 8 -11.94 23.00 -21.65
N PRO A 9 -12.21 23.22 -22.95
CA PRO A 9 -12.99 22.28 -23.74
C PRO A 9 -12.21 20.97 -23.90
N GLU A 10 -12.75 19.88 -23.33
CA GLU A 10 -12.29 18.52 -23.56
C GLU A 10 -12.39 18.22 -25.07
N GLU A 11 -11.35 17.60 -25.65
CA GLU A 11 -11.41 17.14 -27.05
C GLU A 11 -12.62 16.20 -27.23
N PRO A 12 -13.38 16.35 -28.33
CA PRO A 12 -14.58 15.56 -28.54
C PRO A 12 -14.23 14.07 -28.70
N LEU A 13 -15.00 13.23 -27.99
CA LEU A 13 -14.86 11.78 -28.06
C LEU A 13 -14.98 11.27 -29.51
N SER A 14 -13.98 10.53 -29.97
CA SER A 14 -13.93 10.01 -31.34
C SER A 14 -14.12 8.50 -31.38
N ARG A 15 -14.84 7.99 -32.39
CA ARG A 15 -14.93 6.55 -32.64
C ARG A 15 -13.75 5.99 -33.45
N GLU A 16 -12.93 6.87 -34.01
CA GLU A 16 -11.84 6.51 -34.92
C GLU A 16 -10.50 6.27 -34.20
N SER A 17 -10.43 6.57 -32.90
CA SER A 17 -9.24 6.38 -32.07
C SER A 17 -9.37 5.14 -31.16
N GLU A 18 -9.63 5.38 -29.88
CA GLU A 18 -9.69 4.35 -28.83
C GLU A 18 -11.16 4.01 -28.49
N PRO A 19 -11.50 2.83 -27.95
CA PRO A 19 -12.89 2.54 -27.59
C PRO A 19 -13.50 3.60 -26.66
N LEU A 20 -14.73 4.03 -26.94
CA LEU A 20 -15.42 5.12 -26.21
C LEU A 20 -15.43 4.93 -24.68
N TYR A 21 -15.47 3.69 -24.19
CA TYR A 21 -15.43 3.42 -22.75
C TYR A 21 -14.07 3.79 -22.12
N ARG A 22 -12.96 3.66 -22.86
CA ARG A 22 -11.62 4.03 -22.37
C ARG A 22 -11.49 5.55 -22.29
N GLN A 23 -11.86 6.24 -23.35
CA GLN A 23 -11.87 7.71 -23.36
C GLN A 23 -12.77 8.27 -22.25
N ALA A 24 -13.98 7.70 -22.08
CA ALA A 24 -14.87 8.10 -20.98
C ALA A 24 -14.27 7.79 -19.60
N ALA A 25 -13.54 6.69 -19.44
CA ALA A 25 -12.84 6.36 -18.20
C ALA A 25 -11.70 7.34 -17.91
N GLU A 26 -10.93 7.74 -18.93
CA GLU A 26 -9.86 8.73 -18.81
C GLU A 26 -10.39 10.10 -18.42
N ILE A 27 -11.42 10.58 -19.11
CA ILE A 27 -12.08 11.85 -18.76
C ILE A 27 -12.58 11.81 -17.31
N LEU A 28 -13.31 10.75 -16.93
CA LEU A 28 -13.84 10.64 -15.58
C LEU A 28 -12.72 10.54 -14.54
N ARG A 29 -11.64 9.80 -14.82
CA ARG A 29 -10.44 9.73 -13.97
C ARG A 29 -9.82 11.12 -13.80
N ASP A 30 -9.65 11.86 -14.89
CA ASP A 30 -9.00 13.18 -14.85
C ASP A 30 -9.84 14.20 -14.08
N ARG A 31 -11.18 14.15 -14.21
CA ARG A 31 -12.09 14.96 -13.39
C ARG A 31 -12.00 14.62 -11.90
N ILE A 32 -11.88 13.34 -11.56
CA ILE A 32 -11.65 12.89 -10.18
C ILE A 32 -10.30 13.41 -9.65
N LEU A 33 -9.22 13.27 -10.44
CA LEU A 33 -7.88 13.74 -10.07
C LEU A 33 -7.81 15.26 -9.91
N LYS A 34 -8.56 16.01 -10.72
CA LYS A 34 -8.71 17.47 -10.60
C LYS A 34 -9.59 17.90 -9.41
N GLY A 35 -10.20 16.96 -8.71
CA GLY A 35 -11.02 17.21 -7.52
C GLY A 35 -12.45 17.67 -7.83
N GLU A 36 -12.93 17.51 -9.06
CA GLU A 36 -14.34 17.79 -9.39
C GLU A 36 -15.29 16.88 -8.62
N TYR A 37 -14.83 15.66 -8.33
CA TYR A 37 -15.51 14.69 -7.48
C TYR A 37 -14.55 14.24 -6.36
N PRO A 38 -14.56 14.92 -5.20
CA PRO A 38 -13.69 14.56 -4.08
C PRO A 38 -13.95 13.14 -3.55
N PRO A 39 -12.96 12.48 -2.92
CA PRO A 39 -13.17 11.20 -2.24
C PRO A 39 -14.35 11.24 -1.26
N GLY A 40 -15.17 10.19 -1.28
CA GLY A 40 -16.40 10.07 -0.48
C GLY A 40 -17.64 10.71 -1.10
N THR A 41 -17.50 11.45 -2.21
CA THR A 41 -18.62 12.06 -2.94
C THR A 41 -19.11 11.19 -4.09
N MET A 42 -20.32 11.46 -4.58
CA MET A 42 -20.91 10.74 -5.71
C MET A 42 -20.49 11.36 -7.04
N ILE A 43 -20.18 10.52 -8.02
CA ILE A 43 -20.11 10.95 -9.42
C ILE A 43 -21.53 11.06 -10.00
N PRO A 44 -21.73 11.82 -11.10
CA PRO A 44 -23.02 11.88 -11.78
C PRO A 44 -23.48 10.49 -12.27
N SER A 45 -24.78 10.32 -12.44
CA SER A 45 -25.36 9.06 -12.92
C SER A 45 -24.89 8.72 -14.34
N GLU A 46 -24.97 7.44 -14.73
CA GLU A 46 -24.64 6.99 -16.09
C GLU A 46 -25.36 7.79 -17.17
N ARG A 47 -26.60 8.23 -16.89
CA ARG A 47 -27.40 9.05 -17.79
C ARG A 47 -26.84 10.47 -17.91
N GLU A 48 -26.49 11.09 -16.80
CA GLU A 48 -25.95 12.46 -16.78
C GLU A 48 -24.57 12.51 -17.44
N LEU A 49 -23.71 11.54 -17.13
CA LEU A 49 -22.41 11.39 -17.78
C LEU A 49 -22.55 11.18 -19.29
N GLY A 50 -23.43 10.26 -19.72
CA GLY A 50 -23.69 10.03 -21.14
C GLY A 50 -24.18 11.28 -21.88
N ASN A 51 -25.09 12.04 -21.27
CA ASN A 51 -25.54 13.32 -21.81
C ASN A 51 -24.41 14.35 -21.89
N SER A 52 -23.58 14.45 -20.86
CA SER A 52 -22.48 15.42 -20.81
C SER A 52 -21.35 15.13 -21.81
N LEU A 53 -21.13 13.84 -22.10
CA LEU A 53 -20.08 13.37 -22.99
C LEU A 53 -20.59 13.06 -24.41
N GLY A 54 -21.89 13.21 -24.67
CA GLY A 54 -22.48 12.97 -26.00
C GLY A 54 -22.47 11.49 -26.43
N ILE A 55 -22.43 10.54 -25.49
CA ILE A 55 -22.39 9.10 -25.78
C ILE A 55 -23.50 8.33 -25.05
N SER A 56 -23.79 7.11 -25.50
CA SER A 56 -24.79 6.26 -24.86
C SER A 56 -24.33 5.78 -23.47
N ARG A 57 -25.27 5.28 -22.66
CA ARG A 57 -24.98 4.82 -21.28
C ARG A 57 -24.10 3.57 -21.22
N ILE A 58 -24.03 2.78 -22.29
CA ILE A 58 -23.30 1.51 -22.30
C ILE A 58 -21.79 1.74 -22.13
N PRO A 59 -21.11 2.56 -22.97
CA PRO A 59 -19.72 2.92 -22.74
C PRO A 59 -19.44 3.56 -21.39
N ILE A 60 -20.36 4.37 -20.87
CA ILE A 60 -20.23 5.00 -19.54
C ILE A 60 -20.24 3.95 -18.44
N ARG A 61 -21.16 2.98 -18.50
CA ARG A 61 -21.22 1.90 -17.54
C ARG A 61 -19.95 1.06 -17.57
N ASP A 62 -19.40 0.80 -18.75
CA ASP A 62 -18.16 0.04 -18.90
C ASP A 62 -16.93 0.83 -18.40
N ALA A 63 -16.92 2.16 -18.60
CA ALA A 63 -15.94 3.06 -17.99
C ALA A 63 -16.01 3.07 -16.45
N ILE A 64 -17.22 3.14 -15.88
CA ILE A 64 -17.42 3.07 -14.42
C ILE A 64 -16.95 1.71 -13.89
N LYS A 65 -17.24 0.61 -14.59
CA LYS A 65 -16.78 -0.72 -14.20
C LYS A 65 -15.25 -0.83 -14.22
N SER A 66 -14.57 -0.25 -15.20
CA SER A 66 -13.10 -0.28 -15.24
C SER A 66 -12.49 0.52 -14.09
N LEU A 67 -13.02 1.71 -13.79
CA LEU A 67 -12.61 2.53 -12.65
C LEU A 67 -12.93 1.84 -11.31
N GLN A 68 -14.05 1.10 -11.23
CA GLN A 68 -14.42 0.31 -10.06
C GLN A 68 -13.47 -0.87 -9.87
N TYR A 69 -13.07 -1.54 -10.95
CA TYR A 69 -12.14 -2.66 -10.90
C TYR A 69 -10.80 -2.24 -10.28
N ILE A 70 -10.25 -1.09 -10.64
CA ILE A 70 -9.02 -0.55 -10.04
C ILE A 70 -9.24 0.18 -8.71
N GLY A 71 -10.49 0.32 -8.25
CA GLY A 71 -10.83 0.87 -6.93
C GLY A 71 -10.89 2.40 -6.85
N ILE A 72 -10.97 3.11 -7.98
CA ILE A 72 -11.14 4.58 -7.99
C ILE A 72 -12.55 4.98 -7.57
N VAL A 73 -13.55 4.17 -7.91
CA VAL A 73 -14.95 4.35 -7.51
C VAL A 73 -15.53 3.04 -6.97
N ASN A 74 -16.61 3.12 -6.20
CA ASN A 74 -17.36 1.94 -5.79
C ASN A 74 -18.87 2.19 -5.84
N GLN A 75 -19.64 1.14 -6.15
CA GLN A 75 -21.10 1.23 -6.14
C GLN A 75 -21.63 1.00 -4.72
N VAL A 76 -22.30 2.01 -4.17
CA VAL A 76 -22.94 1.96 -2.85
C VAL A 76 -24.44 1.84 -3.02
N LYS A 77 -25.01 0.74 -2.52
CA LYS A 77 -26.45 0.46 -2.60
C LYS A 77 -27.25 1.63 -2.03
N GLY A 78 -28.20 2.15 -2.82
CA GLY A 78 -29.06 3.27 -2.44
C GLY A 78 -28.41 4.66 -2.47
N LYS A 79 -27.11 4.78 -2.76
CA LYS A 79 -26.43 6.07 -2.94
C LYS A 79 -26.00 6.31 -4.39
N GLY A 80 -25.47 5.29 -5.08
CA GLY A 80 -24.91 5.42 -6.43
C GLY A 80 -23.43 5.11 -6.45
N VAL A 81 -22.70 5.73 -7.38
CA VAL A 81 -21.25 5.48 -7.54
C VAL A 81 -20.47 6.55 -6.78
N VAL A 82 -19.63 6.12 -5.84
CA VAL A 82 -18.91 6.98 -4.90
C VAL A 82 -17.41 6.90 -5.17
N VAL A 83 -16.75 8.06 -5.26
CA VAL A 83 -15.29 8.16 -5.39
C VAL A 83 -14.63 7.62 -4.12
N GLN A 84 -13.67 6.72 -4.28
CA GLN A 84 -12.93 6.16 -3.16
C GLN A 84 -11.73 7.03 -2.83
N LYS A 85 -11.31 7.00 -1.56
CA LYS A 85 -9.96 7.44 -1.23
C LYS A 85 -9.02 6.42 -1.88
N LEU A 86 -8.22 6.86 -2.85
CA LEU A 86 -7.23 6.02 -3.49
C LEU A 86 -6.29 5.49 -2.41
N ASP A 87 -6.29 4.18 -2.27
CA ASP A 87 -5.37 3.42 -1.44
C ASP A 87 -4.46 2.66 -2.39
N PRO A 88 -3.22 3.14 -2.58
CA PRO A 88 -2.28 2.49 -3.48
C PRO A 88 -2.01 1.04 -3.08
N GLY A 89 -2.14 0.67 -1.80
CA GLY A 89 -2.08 -0.70 -1.33
C GLY A 89 -3.16 -1.59 -1.97
N GLN A 90 -4.38 -1.10 -2.13
CA GLN A 90 -5.47 -1.86 -2.77
C GLN A 90 -5.30 -2.03 -4.28
N VAL A 91 -4.78 -1.00 -4.96
CA VAL A 91 -4.44 -1.11 -6.39
C VAL A 91 -3.36 -2.16 -6.56
N LEU A 92 -2.33 -2.06 -5.74
CA LEU A 92 -1.19 -2.94 -5.72
C LEU A 92 -1.54 -4.36 -5.31
N ALA A 93 -2.52 -4.59 -4.44
CA ALA A 93 -3.01 -5.92 -4.12
C ALA A 93 -3.70 -6.63 -5.29
N LYS A 94 -4.31 -5.87 -6.20
CA LYS A 94 -4.97 -6.41 -7.38
C LYS A 94 -3.98 -6.75 -8.49
N VAL A 95 -2.96 -5.91 -8.69
CA VAL A 95 -1.93 -6.14 -9.74
C VAL A 95 -0.75 -6.95 -9.23
N GLY A 96 -0.52 -6.94 -7.93
CA GLY A 96 0.65 -7.49 -7.27
C GLY A 96 0.88 -8.96 -7.55
N PRO A 97 -0.12 -9.84 -7.43
CA PRO A 97 0.04 -11.25 -7.79
C PRO A 97 0.50 -11.48 -9.25
N PHE A 98 0.14 -10.59 -10.18
CA PHE A 98 0.60 -10.66 -11.56
C PHE A 98 2.03 -10.12 -11.74
N LEU A 99 2.46 -9.19 -10.89
CA LEU A 99 3.81 -8.63 -10.86
C LEU A 99 4.82 -9.53 -10.12
N ALA A 100 4.37 -10.20 -9.06
CA ALA A 100 5.14 -11.10 -8.20
C ALA A 100 4.97 -12.59 -8.55
N SER A 101 4.35 -12.87 -9.70
CA SER A 101 4.42 -14.16 -10.38
C SER A 101 5.82 -14.67 -10.85
N PRO A 102 7.01 -14.10 -10.51
CA PRO A 102 8.29 -14.69 -10.91
C PRO A 102 9.06 -15.43 -9.79
N GLY A 103 8.38 -16.13 -8.87
CA GLY A 103 9.02 -17.10 -7.96
C GLY A 103 9.86 -16.51 -6.82
N LEU A 104 10.47 -17.37 -6.00
CA LEU A 104 11.15 -17.00 -4.75
C LEU A 104 12.26 -15.96 -4.95
N LYS A 105 12.96 -15.97 -6.10
CA LYS A 105 13.98 -14.97 -6.45
C LYS A 105 13.43 -13.53 -6.48
N THR A 106 12.22 -13.35 -7.02
CA THR A 106 11.60 -12.02 -7.07
C THR A 106 11.25 -11.51 -5.69
N LEU A 107 10.81 -12.41 -4.80
CA LEU A 107 10.53 -12.06 -3.40
C LEU A 107 11.81 -11.64 -2.66
N ILE A 108 12.96 -12.25 -2.96
CA ILE A 108 14.27 -11.82 -2.44
C ILE A 108 14.63 -10.42 -2.94
N ASP A 109 14.49 -10.15 -4.24
CA ASP A 109 14.77 -8.83 -4.82
C ASP A 109 13.84 -7.75 -4.23
N LEU A 110 12.58 -8.09 -3.94
CA LEU A 110 11.63 -7.20 -3.27
C LEU A 110 12.06 -6.88 -1.83
N LEU A 111 12.62 -7.85 -1.11
CA LEU A 111 13.14 -7.62 0.24
C LEU A 111 14.32 -6.65 0.25
N ASP A 112 15.19 -6.65 -0.77
CA ASP A 112 16.29 -5.69 -0.88
C ASP A 112 15.77 -4.25 -0.95
N ILE A 113 14.71 -4.03 -1.74
CA ILE A 113 14.08 -2.70 -1.85
C ILE A 113 13.32 -2.35 -0.57
N ARG A 114 12.59 -3.31 0.02
CA ARG A 114 11.91 -3.11 1.30
C ARG A 114 12.88 -2.66 2.38
N ILE A 115 14.04 -3.32 2.50
CA ILE A 115 15.09 -2.96 3.45
C ILE A 115 15.49 -1.48 3.25
N ALA A 116 15.78 -1.06 2.03
CA ALA A 116 16.18 0.32 1.75
C ALA A 116 15.08 1.33 2.13
N VAL A 117 13.82 1.03 1.80
CA VAL A 117 12.67 1.89 2.12
C VAL A 117 12.47 1.98 3.63
N GLU A 118 12.49 0.86 4.34
CA GLU A 118 12.28 0.82 5.80
C GLU A 118 13.43 1.49 6.57
N GLN A 119 14.66 1.43 6.06
CA GLN A 119 15.78 2.21 6.59
C GLN A 119 15.59 3.72 6.47
N VAL A 120 14.94 4.20 5.41
CA VAL A 120 14.57 5.62 5.28
C VAL A 120 13.42 5.95 6.23
N SER A 121 12.42 5.08 6.31
CA SER A 121 11.26 5.26 7.20
C SER A 121 11.67 5.39 8.67
N VAL A 122 12.56 4.55 9.18
CA VAL A 122 13.02 4.64 10.58
C VAL A 122 13.83 5.89 10.87
N ARG A 123 14.60 6.41 9.90
CA ARG A 123 15.31 7.70 10.07
C ARG A 123 14.34 8.86 10.19
N GLU A 124 13.32 8.89 9.32
CA GLU A 124 12.28 9.91 9.41
C GLU A 124 11.44 9.77 10.67
N ALA A 125 11.11 8.54 11.09
CA ALA A 125 10.39 8.29 12.33
C ALA A 125 11.20 8.73 13.55
N ALA A 126 12.52 8.46 13.57
CA ALA A 126 13.41 8.96 14.60
C ALA A 126 13.37 10.49 14.65
N ARG A 127 13.34 11.18 13.51
CA ARG A 127 13.32 12.65 13.43
C ARG A 127 11.98 13.27 13.83
N LYS A 128 10.86 12.68 13.38
CA LYS A 128 9.53 13.29 13.46
C LYS A 128 8.66 12.75 14.60
N GLY A 129 8.90 11.54 15.09
CA GLY A 129 7.97 10.85 15.97
C GLY A 129 7.71 11.55 17.30
N THR A 130 6.54 11.35 17.85
CA THR A 130 6.11 11.91 19.14
C THR A 130 6.23 10.87 20.26
N PRO A 131 6.24 11.29 21.54
CA PRO A 131 6.13 10.34 22.65
C PRO A 131 4.92 9.39 22.51
N GLU A 132 3.77 9.90 22.06
CA GLU A 132 2.55 9.14 21.85
C GLU A 132 2.72 8.07 20.76
N ASP A 133 3.42 8.39 19.68
CA ASP A 133 3.77 7.43 18.63
C ASP A 133 4.63 6.29 19.17
N PHE A 134 5.62 6.62 20.01
CA PHE A 134 6.52 5.63 20.61
C PHE A 134 5.81 4.75 21.64
N ASP A 135 4.80 5.26 22.33
CA ASP A 135 3.95 4.48 23.22
C ASP A 135 3.02 3.53 22.46
N GLU A 136 2.56 3.92 21.27
CA GLU A 136 1.85 3.02 20.37
C GLU A 136 2.75 1.88 19.85
N LEU A 137 3.97 2.20 19.40
CA LEU A 137 4.97 1.19 19.04
C LEU A 137 5.28 0.25 20.22
N SER A 138 5.39 0.78 21.44
CA SER A 138 5.61 -0.01 22.65
C SER A 138 4.46 -0.99 22.92
N ARG A 139 3.21 -0.62 22.65
CA ARG A 139 2.05 -1.50 22.78
C ARG A 139 2.07 -2.65 21.77
N LEU A 140 2.49 -2.38 20.54
CA LEU A 140 2.65 -3.41 19.51
C LEU A 140 3.73 -4.43 19.89
N ILE A 141 4.88 -3.96 20.42
CA ILE A 141 5.94 -4.84 20.93
C ILE A 141 5.44 -5.72 22.09
N ALA A 142 4.61 -5.17 22.98
CA ALA A 142 4.07 -5.94 24.10
C ALA A 142 3.22 -7.14 23.62
N VAL A 143 2.51 -7.01 22.50
CA VAL A 143 1.78 -8.13 21.88
C VAL A 143 2.74 -9.22 21.42
N LEU A 144 3.86 -8.85 20.79
CA LEU A 144 4.87 -9.81 20.31
C LEU A 144 5.42 -10.71 21.43
N ARG A 145 5.58 -10.15 22.63
CA ARG A 145 6.11 -10.87 23.81
C ARG A 145 5.05 -11.58 24.66
N SER A 146 3.77 -11.38 24.34
CA SER A 146 2.66 -11.95 25.10
C SER A 146 2.38 -13.42 24.75
N GLU A 147 1.41 -14.03 25.44
CA GLU A 147 0.82 -15.33 25.10
C GLU A 147 -0.23 -15.24 23.97
N ALA A 148 -0.25 -14.14 23.21
CA ALA A 148 -1.08 -14.01 22.02
C ALA A 148 -0.80 -15.10 20.98
N SER A 149 -1.80 -15.36 20.13
CA SER A 149 -1.66 -16.32 19.03
C SER A 149 -0.58 -15.87 18.02
N GLU A 150 0.02 -16.82 17.30
CA GLU A 150 1.02 -16.51 16.26
C GLU A 150 0.49 -15.51 15.23
N LYS A 151 -0.80 -15.60 14.88
CA LYS A 151 -1.44 -14.65 13.96
C LYS A 151 -1.50 -13.23 14.54
N GLU A 152 -1.86 -13.08 15.81
CA GLU A 152 -1.89 -11.76 16.47
C GLU A 152 -0.49 -11.16 16.59
N LYS A 153 0.53 -11.98 16.84
CA LYS A 153 1.94 -11.55 16.85
C LYS A 153 2.39 -11.12 15.46
N GLU A 154 2.09 -11.90 14.43
CA GLU A 154 2.38 -11.53 13.04
C GLU A 154 1.71 -10.20 12.67
N ASP A 155 0.43 -10.03 13.01
CA ASP A 155 -0.33 -8.80 12.77
C ASP A 155 0.28 -7.61 13.52
N ALA A 156 0.71 -7.78 14.77
CA ALA A 156 1.35 -6.73 15.57
C ALA A 156 2.71 -6.33 14.99
N GLY A 157 3.53 -7.29 14.54
CA GLY A 157 4.81 -7.02 13.88
C GLY A 157 4.61 -6.21 12.60
N ARG A 158 3.65 -6.58 11.75
CA ARG A 158 3.34 -5.82 10.53
C ARG A 158 2.86 -4.41 10.84
N GLN A 159 1.96 -4.26 11.82
CA GLN A 159 1.50 -2.94 12.28
C GLN A 159 2.65 -2.08 12.80
N PHE A 160 3.65 -2.67 13.45
CA PHE A 160 4.83 -1.94 13.93
C PHE A 160 5.62 -1.31 12.77
N HIS A 161 5.90 -2.08 11.72
CA HIS A 161 6.58 -1.57 10.53
C HIS A 161 5.76 -0.50 9.79
N LEU A 162 4.45 -0.72 9.61
CA LEU A 162 3.56 0.29 9.01
C LEU A 162 3.56 1.59 9.81
N LYS A 163 3.42 1.48 11.14
CA LYS A 163 3.38 2.63 12.03
C LYS A 163 4.66 3.47 11.94
N ILE A 164 5.84 2.84 11.82
CA ILE A 164 7.09 3.56 11.56
C ILE A 164 7.01 4.41 10.29
N ALA A 165 6.50 3.85 9.19
CA ALA A 165 6.35 4.59 7.94
C ALA A 165 5.36 5.77 8.07
N GLU A 166 4.28 5.58 8.83
CA GLU A 166 3.30 6.64 9.13
C GLU A 166 3.92 7.77 9.98
N ILE A 167 4.67 7.42 11.03
CA ILE A 167 5.37 8.39 11.89
C ILE A 167 6.37 9.22 11.08
N GLY A 168 7.05 8.59 10.12
CA GLY A 168 7.97 9.26 9.20
C GLY A 168 7.28 10.26 8.27
N ASP A 169 5.94 10.30 8.22
CA ASP A 169 5.13 11.21 7.40
C ASP A 169 5.65 11.29 5.97
N ASN A 170 5.84 10.11 5.37
CA ASN A 170 6.18 9.93 3.97
C ASN A 170 5.13 9.03 3.33
N GLN A 171 4.19 9.64 2.62
CA GLN A 171 3.07 8.92 2.00
C GLN A 171 3.54 7.85 1.01
N ILE A 172 4.65 8.08 0.30
CA ILE A 172 5.20 7.09 -0.62
C ILE A 172 5.75 5.87 0.13
N ALA A 173 6.37 6.08 1.31
CA ALA A 173 6.84 4.97 2.14
C ALA A 173 5.68 4.09 2.63
N VAL A 174 4.56 4.69 3.05
CA VAL A 174 3.34 3.95 3.45
C VAL A 174 2.76 3.16 2.27
N ILE A 175 2.72 3.76 1.09
CA ILE A 175 2.25 3.11 -0.15
C ILE A 175 3.12 1.89 -0.49
N LEU A 176 4.44 2.08 -0.49
CA LEU A 176 5.40 1.01 -0.75
C LEU A 176 5.35 -0.06 0.34
N TRP A 177 5.07 0.31 1.59
CA TRP A 177 4.89 -0.66 2.66
C TRP A 177 3.71 -1.59 2.35
N HIS A 178 2.54 -1.05 2.00
CA HIS A 178 1.38 -1.87 1.63
C HIS A 178 1.66 -2.74 0.38
N PHE A 179 2.42 -2.22 -0.58
CA PHE A 179 2.88 -3.00 -1.73
C PHE A 179 3.71 -4.21 -1.29
N PHE A 180 4.73 -3.98 -0.47
CA PHE A 180 5.60 -5.06 -0.01
C PHE A 180 4.87 -6.05 0.89
N ASP A 181 3.99 -5.58 1.78
CA ASP A 181 3.22 -6.44 2.69
C ASP A 181 2.39 -7.46 1.92
N GLU A 182 1.72 -7.01 0.85
CA GLU A 182 0.87 -7.87 0.03
C GLU A 182 1.69 -8.81 -0.87
N LEU A 183 2.76 -8.32 -1.52
CA LEU A 183 3.59 -9.16 -2.38
C LEU A 183 4.36 -10.24 -1.60
N LEU A 184 4.85 -9.88 -0.41
CA LEU A 184 5.59 -10.79 0.47
C LEU A 184 4.65 -11.66 1.31
N LYS A 185 3.33 -11.57 1.14
CA LYS A 185 2.39 -12.43 1.88
C LYS A 185 2.65 -13.91 1.62
N ILE A 186 3.04 -14.28 0.39
CA ILE A 186 3.41 -15.66 0.03
C ILE A 186 4.70 -16.09 0.73
N SER A 187 5.65 -15.17 0.99
CA SER A 187 6.90 -15.53 1.66
C SER A 187 6.67 -16.08 3.08
N ARG A 188 5.55 -15.72 3.71
CA ARG A 188 5.20 -16.13 5.07
C ARG A 188 4.84 -17.60 5.21
N SER A 189 4.41 -18.25 4.12
CA SER A 189 4.14 -19.69 4.13
C SER A 189 5.38 -20.54 3.82
N VAL A 190 6.48 -19.92 3.39
CA VAL A 190 7.72 -20.63 2.99
C VAL A 190 8.94 -20.28 3.86
N VAL A 191 8.87 -19.20 4.62
CA VAL A 191 9.87 -18.83 5.62
C VAL A 191 9.42 -19.36 6.99
N HIS A 192 10.26 -20.19 7.60
CA HIS A 192 10.00 -20.76 8.91
C HIS A 192 11.11 -20.34 9.87
N LEU A 193 10.83 -19.31 10.68
CA LEU A 193 11.77 -18.86 11.70
C LEU A 193 11.80 -19.82 12.89
N THR A 194 13.00 -20.10 13.37
CA THR A 194 13.23 -20.79 14.64
C THR A 194 12.75 -19.94 15.83
N GLU A 195 12.50 -20.56 16.97
CA GLU A 195 12.13 -19.83 18.20
C GLU A 195 13.22 -18.85 18.65
N ALA A 196 14.49 -19.17 18.38
CA ALA A 196 15.62 -18.26 18.64
C ALA A 196 15.53 -17.01 17.75
N GLU A 197 15.26 -17.15 16.46
CA GLU A 197 15.11 -16.02 15.53
C GLU A 197 13.86 -15.18 15.82
N LYS A 198 12.75 -15.81 16.24
CA LYS A 198 11.58 -15.07 16.72
C LYS A 198 11.91 -14.24 17.97
N THR A 199 12.64 -14.83 18.92
CA THR A 199 13.07 -14.13 20.14
C THR A 199 13.99 -12.95 19.81
N GLN A 200 14.98 -13.18 18.93
CA GLN A 200 15.87 -12.13 18.44
C GLN A 200 15.09 -11.01 17.75
N SER A 201 14.13 -11.36 16.88
CA SER A 201 13.25 -10.39 16.22
C SER A 201 12.55 -9.49 17.24
N TYR A 202 12.02 -10.03 18.34
CA TYR A 202 11.38 -9.22 19.38
C TYR A 202 12.36 -8.28 20.10
N GLU A 203 13.59 -8.74 20.35
CA GLU A 203 14.65 -7.92 20.95
C GLU A 203 15.07 -6.76 20.03
N GLU A 204 15.19 -7.04 18.72
CA GLU A 204 15.50 -6.03 17.70
C GLU A 204 14.41 -4.94 17.63
N HIS A 205 13.12 -5.30 17.75
CA HIS A 205 12.04 -4.31 17.82
C HIS A 205 12.18 -3.38 19.04
N GLU A 206 12.56 -3.91 20.21
CA GLU A 206 12.82 -3.11 21.40
C GLU A 206 14.04 -2.20 21.24
N GLU A 207 15.13 -2.71 20.68
CA GLU A 207 16.33 -1.93 20.38
C GLU A 207 16.04 -0.80 19.40
N LEU A 208 15.23 -1.08 18.38
CA LEU A 208 14.77 -0.09 17.42
C LEU A 208 13.98 1.01 18.13
N LEU A 209 13.00 0.66 18.96
CA LEU A 209 12.22 1.64 19.72
C LEU A 209 13.11 2.49 20.65
N ARG A 210 14.12 1.89 21.28
CA ARG A 210 15.12 2.64 22.07
C ARG A 210 15.88 3.65 21.19
N ALA A 211 16.34 3.25 20.01
CA ALA A 211 17.04 4.13 19.08
C ALA A 211 16.12 5.29 18.59
N LEU A 212 14.86 4.99 18.26
CA LEU A 212 13.87 5.99 17.86
C LEU A 212 13.63 7.03 18.97
N ARG A 213 13.46 6.59 20.22
CA ARG A 213 13.29 7.49 21.39
C ARG A 213 14.52 8.37 21.62
N MET A 214 15.71 7.84 21.38
CA MET A 214 16.98 8.59 21.45
C MET A 214 17.26 9.46 20.22
N ARG A 215 16.35 9.48 19.23
CA ARG A 215 16.51 10.21 17.97
C ARG A 215 17.72 9.75 17.14
N ASP A 216 18.23 8.55 17.37
CA ASP A 216 19.37 7.98 16.67
C ASP A 216 18.89 7.21 15.43
N GLY A 217 18.63 7.98 14.35
CA GLY A 217 18.11 7.44 13.10
C GLY A 217 19.04 6.46 12.40
N ASP A 218 20.36 6.64 12.51
CA ASP A 218 21.32 5.75 11.86
C ASP A 218 21.44 4.41 12.58
N LYS A 219 21.45 4.43 13.93
CA LYS A 219 21.34 3.19 14.70
C LYS A 219 20.03 2.47 14.43
N ALA A 220 18.90 3.19 14.38
CA ALA A 220 17.61 2.60 14.04
C ALA A 220 17.64 1.97 12.63
N ALA A 221 18.23 2.63 11.64
CA ALA A 221 18.38 2.09 10.29
C ALA A 221 19.29 0.85 10.22
N ALA A 222 20.33 0.78 11.05
CA ALA A 222 21.17 -0.42 11.13
C ALA A 222 20.40 -1.62 11.72
N ILE A 223 19.64 -1.39 12.80
CA ILE A 223 18.82 -2.43 13.45
C ILE A 223 17.72 -2.92 12.49
N MET A 224 16.98 -2.01 11.85
CA MET A 224 15.92 -2.37 10.89
C MET A 224 16.45 -3.20 9.73
N LYS A 225 17.65 -2.87 9.23
CA LYS A 225 18.31 -3.67 8.19
C LYS A 225 18.62 -5.08 8.67
N ALA A 226 19.29 -5.22 9.82
CA ALA A 226 19.63 -6.53 10.39
C ALA A 226 18.38 -7.40 10.61
N HIS A 227 17.31 -6.78 11.12
CA HIS A 227 16.02 -7.41 11.35
C HIS A 227 15.42 -8.03 10.07
N LEU A 228 15.31 -7.25 9.01
CA LEU A 228 14.76 -7.71 7.73
C LEU A 228 15.70 -8.65 6.96
N GLU A 229 17.02 -8.54 7.18
CA GLU A 229 18.00 -9.44 6.58
C GLU A 229 17.85 -10.89 7.05
N THR A 230 17.35 -11.13 8.26
CA THR A 230 17.05 -12.50 8.74
C THR A 230 16.00 -13.15 7.86
N THR A 231 14.85 -12.51 7.64
CA THR A 231 13.81 -13.03 6.73
C THR A 231 14.33 -13.21 5.31
N ARG A 232 15.17 -12.28 4.83
CA ARG A 232 15.77 -12.37 3.49
C ARG A 232 16.70 -13.58 3.34
N ARG A 233 17.54 -13.86 4.34
CA ARG A 233 18.43 -15.03 4.35
C ARG A 233 17.65 -16.33 4.34
N GLU A 234 16.61 -16.44 5.16
CA GLU A 234 15.77 -17.64 5.19
C GLU A 234 15.04 -17.87 3.88
N LEU A 235 14.52 -16.81 3.26
CA LEU A 235 13.88 -16.92 1.95
C LEU A 235 14.86 -17.34 0.85
N ALA A 236 16.10 -16.86 0.90
CA ALA A 236 17.17 -17.30 0.00
C ALA A 236 17.55 -18.77 0.21
N ALA A 237 17.62 -19.23 1.46
CA ALA A 237 17.87 -20.63 1.77
C ALA A 237 16.75 -21.54 1.22
N SER A 238 15.48 -21.15 1.36
CA SER A 238 14.34 -21.85 0.78
C SER A 238 14.38 -21.89 -0.76
N HIS A 239 14.79 -20.79 -1.40
CA HIS A 239 15.00 -20.75 -2.85
C HIS A 239 16.09 -21.74 -3.29
N ASP A 240 17.25 -21.72 -2.64
CA ASP A 240 18.37 -22.58 -3.01
C ASP A 240 18.08 -24.08 -2.80
N ALA A 241 17.24 -24.42 -1.82
CA ALA A 241 16.73 -25.77 -1.64
C ALA A 241 15.81 -26.18 -2.81
N SER A 242 14.88 -25.30 -3.20
CA SER A 242 13.92 -25.56 -4.29
C SER A 242 14.54 -25.68 -5.70
N VAL A 243 15.74 -25.12 -5.91
CA VAL A 243 16.47 -25.19 -7.20
C VAL A 243 17.33 -26.46 -7.30
N LYS A 244 17.60 -27.14 -6.17
CA LYS A 244 18.42 -28.36 -6.12
C LYS A 244 17.61 -29.66 -6.28
N GLU A 245 16.29 -29.59 -6.16
CA GLU A 245 15.34 -30.69 -6.42
C GLU A 245 14.88 -30.69 -7.88
#